data_AF-A0A8S2I1T3-F1
#
_entry.id   AF-A0A8S2I1T3-F1
#
_cell.length_a   1.000
_cell.length_b   1.000
_cell.length_c   1.000
_cell.angle_alpha   90.00
_cell.angle_beta   90.00
_cell.angle_gamma   90.00
#
_symmetry.space_group_name_H-M   'P 1'
#
loop_
_entity.id
_entity.type
_entity.pdbx_description
1 polymer ?
#
loop_
_entity_poly.entity_id
_entity_poly.type
_entity_poly.pdbx_seq_one_letter_code
_entity_poly.pdbx_strand_id
1 'polypeptide(L)'
;MGRQYSSGSQDVSIDKNGCVSQSIVIHELLHTVGFAHEQSRPDRDSSVAVQWTNIQNGQSNNFQSFVNGESSTLNQPYDLGSIMHYKWNAFSKNGQPTLLPTSATVPKEIMGAAKEMITLDIRKVKQYYNCQ
;
A
#
# COMPACT_ATOMS: atom_id res chain seq x y z
N MET A 1 8.87 3.75 0.39
CA MET A 1 9.42 3.67 1.76
C MET A 1 10.05 5.00 2.12
N GLY A 2 9.83 5.49 3.35
CA GLY A 2 10.35 6.76 3.86
C GLY A 2 10.15 6.90 5.37
N ARG A 3 11.23 6.99 6.15
CA ARG A 3 11.19 7.26 7.59
C ARG A 3 10.93 8.74 7.84
N GLN A 4 9.96 9.05 8.69
CA GLN A 4 9.88 10.38 9.31
C GLN A 4 10.89 10.45 10.45
N TYR A 5 11.85 11.38 10.35
CA TYR A 5 12.90 11.60 11.35
C TYR A 5 12.58 12.72 12.35
N SER A 6 11.34 13.24 12.34
CA SER A 6 10.92 14.25 13.32
C SER A 6 10.89 13.64 14.72
N SER A 7 11.59 14.25 15.67
CA SER A 7 11.55 13.86 17.09
C SER A 7 10.18 14.19 17.71
N GLY A 8 9.52 13.20 18.31
CA GLY A 8 8.20 13.35 18.94
C GLY A 8 7.42 12.04 19.04
N SER A 9 6.19 12.08 19.60
CA SER A 9 5.25 10.96 19.52
C SER A 9 4.82 10.76 18.07
N GLN A 10 4.70 9.51 17.63
CA GLN A 10 4.04 9.14 16.39
C GLN A 10 2.77 8.39 16.75
N ASP A 11 1.64 9.09 16.67
CA ASP A 11 0.35 8.49 17.00
C ASP A 11 -0.06 7.51 15.89
N VAL A 12 -0.47 6.31 16.30
CA VAL A 12 -1.02 5.28 15.41
C VAL A 12 -2.51 5.18 15.67
N SER A 13 -3.31 5.60 14.70
CA SER A 13 -4.77 5.55 14.81
C SER A 13 -5.28 4.26 14.17
N ILE A 14 -5.78 3.36 15.00
CA ILE A 14 -6.48 2.16 14.54
C ILE A 14 -7.97 2.50 14.46
N ASP A 15 -8.55 2.48 13.26
CA ASP A 15 -9.96 2.81 13.10
C ASP A 15 -10.84 1.84 13.91
N LYS A 16 -11.51 2.39 14.92
CA LYS A 16 -12.39 1.67 15.85
C LYS A 16 -13.70 1.21 15.21
N ASN A 17 -14.07 1.78 14.05
CA ASN A 17 -15.36 1.51 13.39
C ASN A 17 -15.30 0.30 12.45
N GLY A 18 -14.10 -0.08 11.99
CA GLY A 18 -13.82 -1.42 11.53
C GLY A 18 -13.49 -2.28 12.74
N CYS A 19 -13.95 -3.54 12.80
CA CYS A 19 -13.46 -4.44 13.84
C CYS A 19 -11.92 -4.46 13.77
N VAL A 20 -11.26 -4.04 14.86
CA VAL A 20 -9.80 -4.02 14.94
C VAL A 20 -9.31 -5.45 14.68
N SER A 21 -8.68 -5.64 13.52
CA SER A 21 -8.19 -6.94 13.08
C SER A 21 -6.67 -6.93 13.05
N GLN A 22 -6.08 -8.12 13.21
CA GLN A 22 -4.63 -8.29 13.15
C GLN A 22 -4.03 -7.69 11.87
N SER A 23 -4.71 -7.80 10.73
CA SER A 23 -4.24 -7.21 9.46
C SER A 23 -4.17 -5.69 9.50
N ILE A 24 -5.15 -5.02 10.12
CA ILE A 24 -5.12 -3.57 10.30
C ILE A 24 -3.95 -3.18 11.21
N VAL A 25 -3.78 -3.89 12.33
CA VAL A 25 -2.65 -3.60 13.25
C VAL A 25 -1.30 -3.76 12.54
N ILE A 26 -1.11 -4.81 11.76
CA ILE A 26 0.13 -5.03 11.00
C ILE A 26 0.34 -3.91 9.96
N HIS A 27 -0.70 -3.51 9.23
CA HIS A 27 -0.63 -2.43 8.23
C HIS A 27 -0.17 -1.11 8.85
N GLU A 28 -0.80 -0.71 9.96
CA GLU A 28 -0.45 0.54 10.65
C GLU A 28 0.96 0.49 11.27
N LEU A 29 1.37 -0.67 11.81
CA LEU A 29 2.75 -0.84 12.30
C LEU A 29 3.78 -0.77 11.17
N LEU A 30 3.46 -1.26 9.96
CA LEU A 30 4.32 -1.13 8.80
C LEU A 30 4.50 0.34 8.37
N HIS A 31 3.45 1.16 8.48
CA HIS A 31 3.59 2.61 8.33
C HIS A 31 4.58 3.21 9.34
N THR A 32 4.48 2.83 10.62
CA THR A 32 5.41 3.26 11.68
C THR A 32 6.87 2.88 11.38
N VAL A 33 7.11 1.68 10.83
CA VAL A 33 8.47 1.25 10.46
C VAL A 33 8.95 1.78 9.09
N GLY A 34 8.19 2.67 8.45
CA GLY A 34 8.62 3.46 7.29
C GLY A 34 8.13 2.95 5.93
N PHE A 35 7.12 2.07 5.90
CA PHE A 35 6.52 1.59 4.67
C PHE A 35 5.37 2.49 4.25
N ALA A 36 5.40 2.93 3.00
CA ALA A 36 4.25 3.59 2.39
C ALA A 36 3.39 2.53 1.69
N HIS A 37 2.20 2.91 1.26
CA HIS A 37 1.37 2.01 0.49
C HIS A 37 2.04 1.53 -0.79
N GLU A 38 1.82 0.26 -1.16
CA GLU A 38 2.45 -0.34 -2.33
C GLU A 38 1.99 0.36 -3.62
N GLN A 39 0.72 0.78 -3.70
CA GLN A 39 0.20 1.54 -4.85
C GLN A 39 0.68 2.99 -4.93
N SER A 40 1.51 3.46 -4.00
CA SER A 40 2.16 4.77 -4.10
C SER A 40 3.59 4.65 -4.64
N ARG A 41 4.08 3.44 -4.96
CA ARG A 41 5.42 3.26 -5.53
C ARG A 41 5.60 4.01 -6.85
N PRO A 42 6.82 4.50 -7.14
CA PRO A 42 7.12 5.22 -8.37
C PRO A 42 7.01 4.34 -9.63
N ASP A 43 7.16 3.02 -9.49
CA ASP A 43 7.10 2.04 -10.58
C ASP A 43 5.73 1.37 -10.73
N ARG A 44 4.72 1.78 -9.96
CA ARG A 44 3.42 1.09 -9.88
C ARG A 44 2.70 0.95 -11.22
N ASP A 45 2.87 1.92 -12.13
CA ASP A 45 2.05 2.01 -13.35
C ASP A 45 2.40 0.87 -14.34
N SER A 46 3.49 0.15 -14.09
CA SER A 46 3.81 -1.12 -14.75
C SER A 46 2.94 -2.30 -14.29
N SER A 47 2.38 -2.23 -13.09
CA SER A 47 1.70 -3.34 -12.40
C SER A 47 0.22 -3.07 -12.13
N VAL A 48 -0.18 -1.81 -11.95
CA VAL A 48 -1.56 -1.40 -11.73
C VAL A 48 -1.93 -0.17 -12.56
N ALA A 49 -3.19 -0.09 -12.97
CA ALA A 49 -3.80 1.06 -13.62
C ALA A 49 -4.84 1.71 -12.69
N VAL A 50 -4.71 3.02 -12.49
CA VAL A 50 -5.65 3.82 -11.69
C VAL A 50 -6.86 4.23 -12.53
N GLN A 51 -8.07 3.88 -12.09
CA GLN A 51 -9.32 4.26 -12.73
C GLN A 51 -9.84 5.57 -12.14
N TRP A 52 -9.23 6.68 -12.55
CA TRP A 52 -9.49 8.02 -12.00
C TRP A 52 -10.96 8.43 -11.99
N THR A 53 -11.73 7.99 -12.99
CA THR A 53 -13.16 8.29 -13.12
C THR A 53 -14.01 7.65 -12.04
N ASN A 54 -13.55 6.56 -11.41
CA ASN A 54 -14.27 5.86 -10.34
C ASN A 54 -13.93 6.37 -8.93
N ILE A 55 -12.92 7.23 -8.78
CA ILE A 55 -12.48 7.75 -7.49
C ILE A 55 -13.45 8.84 -6.99
N GLN A 56 -13.76 8.82 -5.70
CA GLN A 56 -14.54 9.85 -5.01
C GLN A 56 -13.92 11.25 -5.18
N ASN A 57 -14.77 12.26 -5.36
CA ASN A 57 -14.31 13.64 -5.48
C ASN A 57 -13.46 14.04 -4.25
N GLY A 58 -12.28 14.62 -4.49
CA GLY A 58 -11.33 15.01 -3.44
C GLY A 58 -10.39 13.89 -2.97
N GLN A 59 -10.56 12.64 -3.40
CA GLN A 59 -9.74 11.51 -2.95
C GLN A 59 -8.60 11.13 -3.92
N SER A 60 -8.43 11.85 -5.03
CA SER A 60 -7.41 11.58 -6.06
C SER A 60 -5.98 11.59 -5.52
N ASN A 61 -5.68 12.40 -4.51
CA ASN A 61 -4.34 12.50 -3.92
C ASN A 61 -3.87 11.18 -3.27
N ASN A 62 -4.79 10.33 -2.78
CA ASN A 62 -4.46 9.02 -2.21
C ASN A 62 -3.92 8.02 -3.26
N PHE A 63 -4.05 8.37 -4.55
CA PHE A 63 -3.58 7.57 -5.67
C PHE A 63 -2.42 8.26 -6.38
N GLN A 64 -1.75 9.24 -5.78
CA GLN A 64 -0.49 9.75 -6.32
C GLN A 64 0.65 8.77 -6.01
N SER A 65 1.53 8.57 -6.99
CA SER A 65 2.78 7.83 -6.79
C SER A 65 3.86 8.80 -6.34
N PHE A 66 4.82 8.30 -5.58
CA PHE A 66 6.06 9.04 -5.31
C PHE A 66 6.80 9.33 -6.62
N VAL A 67 7.49 10.46 -6.64
CA VAL A 67 8.45 10.76 -7.70
C VAL A 67 9.70 9.87 -7.51
N ASN A 68 10.37 9.53 -8.61
CA ASN A 68 11.64 8.80 -8.55
C ASN A 68 12.63 9.51 -7.61
N GLY A 69 13.15 8.79 -6.62
CA GLY A 69 14.06 9.31 -5.60
C GLY A 69 13.42 9.72 -4.28
N GLU A 70 12.11 9.96 -4.23
CA GLU A 70 11.38 10.26 -2.96
C GLU A 70 11.11 9.00 -2.15
N SER A 71 11.13 7.84 -2.81
CA SER A 71 10.92 6.55 -2.14
C SER A 71 11.76 5.46 -2.79
N SER A 72 12.22 4.51 -1.98
CA SER A 72 12.95 3.33 -2.44
C SER A 72 12.02 2.14 -2.63
N THR A 73 12.27 1.37 -3.69
CA THR A 73 11.67 0.04 -3.95
C THR A 73 12.47 -1.09 -3.32
N LEU A 74 13.65 -0.79 -2.76
CA LEU A 74 14.66 -1.75 -2.30
C LEU A 74 15.06 -2.79 -3.36
N ASN A 75 14.92 -2.46 -4.65
CA ASN A 75 15.10 -3.40 -5.76
C ASN A 75 14.22 -4.66 -5.63
N GLN A 76 13.10 -4.57 -4.91
CA GLN A 76 12.11 -5.64 -4.83
C GLN A 76 11.01 -5.42 -5.86
N PRO A 77 10.44 -6.50 -6.43
CA PRO A 77 9.32 -6.38 -7.37
C PRO A 77 8.10 -5.72 -6.71
N TYR A 78 7.20 -5.21 -7.54
CA TYR A 78 5.90 -4.73 -7.10
C TYR A 78 5.04 -5.90 -6.61
N ASP A 79 4.36 -5.74 -5.47
CA ASP A 79 3.60 -6.82 -4.86
C ASP A 79 2.10 -6.48 -4.73
N LEU A 80 1.30 -6.98 -5.68
CA LEU A 80 -0.15 -6.80 -5.70
C LEU A 80 -0.85 -7.40 -4.46
N GLY A 81 -0.24 -8.40 -3.83
CA GLY A 81 -0.79 -9.08 -2.65
C GLY A 81 -0.29 -8.49 -1.33
N SER A 82 0.55 -7.46 -1.35
CA SER A 82 1.12 -6.88 -0.14
C SER A 82 0.03 -6.42 0.82
N ILE A 83 0.28 -6.59 2.13
CA ILE A 83 -0.60 -6.01 3.15
C ILE A 83 -0.63 -4.48 3.11
N MET A 84 0.37 -3.85 2.46
CA MET A 84 0.43 -2.41 2.22
C MET A 84 -0.29 -1.97 0.94
N HIS A 85 -0.89 -2.89 0.19
CA HIS A 85 -1.61 -2.56 -1.04
C HIS A 85 -3.07 -2.19 -0.76
N TYR A 86 -3.56 -1.09 -1.32
CA TYR A 86 -4.98 -0.76 -1.29
C TYR A 86 -5.85 -1.85 -1.91
N LYS A 87 -7.07 -1.97 -1.38
CA LYS A 87 -8.12 -2.78 -2.01
C LYS A 87 -8.45 -2.22 -3.40
N TRP A 88 -8.80 -3.11 -4.33
CA TRP A 88 -9.11 -2.76 -5.73
C TRP A 88 -10.21 -1.70 -5.92
N ASN A 89 -11.11 -1.51 -4.94
CA ASN A 89 -12.17 -0.51 -4.94
C ASN A 89 -12.03 0.56 -3.84
N ALA A 90 -10.84 0.74 -3.27
CA ALA A 90 -10.60 1.78 -2.28
C ALA A 90 -11.05 3.15 -2.81
N PHE A 91 -11.73 3.96 -1.98
CA PHE A 91 -12.25 5.28 -2.35
C PHE A 91 -13.13 5.32 -3.62
N SER A 92 -13.78 4.20 -3.95
CA SER A 92 -14.70 4.14 -5.09
C SER A 92 -15.98 4.92 -4.81
N LYS A 93 -16.46 5.68 -5.79
CA LYS A 93 -17.72 6.44 -5.71
C LYS A 93 -18.94 5.67 -6.20
N ASN A 94 -18.73 4.54 -6.88
CA ASN A 94 -19.76 3.77 -7.58
C ASN A 94 -19.60 2.26 -7.36
N GLY A 95 -18.75 1.84 -6.42
CA GLY A 95 -18.42 0.43 -6.16
C GLY A 95 -17.55 -0.23 -7.23
N GLN A 96 -17.25 0.46 -8.33
CA GLN A 96 -16.40 -0.05 -9.40
C GLN A 96 -14.91 0.05 -9.03
N PRO A 97 -14.02 -0.69 -9.72
CA PRO A 97 -12.60 -0.67 -9.42
C PRO A 97 -11.99 0.73 -9.56
N THR A 98 -11.18 1.11 -8.58
CA THR A 98 -10.27 2.26 -8.65
C THR A 98 -8.85 1.83 -9.00
N LEU A 99 -8.50 0.57 -8.76
CA LEU A 99 -7.25 -0.07 -9.17
C LEU A 99 -7.54 -1.37 -9.93
N LEU A 100 -6.84 -1.56 -11.05
CA LEU A 100 -6.85 -2.80 -11.82
C LEU A 100 -5.41 -3.26 -12.06
N PRO A 101 -5.10 -4.56 -11.98
CA PRO A 101 -3.82 -5.07 -12.46
C PRO A 101 -3.66 -4.77 -13.95
N THR A 102 -2.44 -4.47 -14.39
CA THR A 102 -2.14 -4.30 -15.82
C THR A 102 -2.27 -5.61 -16.59
N SER A 103 -2.03 -6.74 -15.93
CA SER A 103 -2.26 -8.07 -16.50
C SER A 103 -3.70 -8.54 -16.26
N ALA A 104 -4.46 -8.76 -17.33
CA ALA A 104 -5.84 -9.25 -17.28
C ALA A 104 -5.98 -10.68 -16.69
N THR A 105 -4.88 -11.45 -16.62
CA THR A 105 -4.89 -12.80 -16.03
C THR A 105 -4.80 -12.79 -14.51
N VAL A 106 -4.47 -11.64 -13.91
CA VAL A 106 -4.31 -11.50 -12.46
C VAL A 106 -5.64 -11.00 -11.87
N PRO A 107 -6.26 -11.72 -10.92
CA PRO A 107 -7.48 -11.26 -10.27
C PRO A 107 -7.23 -9.98 -9.47
N LYS A 108 -8.08 -8.97 -9.63
CA LYS A 108 -7.97 -7.71 -8.87
C LYS A 108 -8.20 -7.91 -7.37
N GLU A 109 -8.93 -8.96 -7.00
CA GLU A 109 -9.33 -9.30 -5.64
C GLU A 109 -8.15 -9.68 -4.73
N ILE A 110 -6.97 -9.96 -5.29
CA ILE A 110 -5.76 -10.17 -4.48
C ILE A 110 -5.31 -8.89 -3.77
N MET A 111 -5.61 -7.72 -4.35
CA MET A 111 -5.24 -6.43 -3.80
C MET A 111 -6.11 -6.11 -2.57
N GLY A 112 -5.45 -5.84 -1.44
CA GLY A 112 -6.10 -5.55 -0.17
C GLY A 112 -6.76 -6.74 0.52
N ALA A 113 -6.41 -7.98 0.15
CA ALA A 113 -6.95 -9.21 0.75
C ALA A 113 -6.03 -9.87 1.79
N ALA A 114 -4.79 -9.39 1.93
CA ALA A 114 -3.81 -9.97 2.84
C ALA A 114 -4.25 -9.83 4.32
N LYS A 115 -4.13 -10.93 5.05
CA LYS A 115 -4.41 -10.97 6.51
C LYS A 115 -3.16 -10.83 7.36
N GLU A 116 -2.00 -11.09 6.76
CA GLU A 116 -0.68 -11.09 7.38
C GLU A 116 0.35 -10.57 6.37
N MET A 117 1.56 -10.27 6.84
CA MET A 117 2.68 -9.96 5.95
C MET A 117 2.99 -11.17 5.07
N ILE A 118 3.12 -10.96 3.77
CA ILE A 118 3.57 -12.02 2.85
C ILE A 118 5.08 -11.97 2.65
N THR A 119 5.62 -12.97 1.95
CA THR A 119 7.08 -13.18 1.80
C THR A 119 7.84 -11.93 1.39
N LEU A 120 7.29 -11.12 0.46
CA LEU A 120 7.96 -9.90 0.01
C LEU A 120 7.85 -8.76 1.02
N ASP A 121 6.75 -8.63 1.78
CA ASP A 121 6.66 -7.66 2.87
C ASP A 121 7.76 -7.92 3.91
N ILE A 122 7.89 -9.16 4.37
CA ILE A 122 8.92 -9.59 5.33
C ILE A 122 10.32 -9.34 4.78
N ARG A 123 10.56 -9.69 3.51
CA ARG A 123 11.85 -9.46 2.85
C ARG A 123 12.20 -7.98 2.80
N LYS A 124 11.27 -7.12 2.42
CA LYS A 124 11.50 -5.67 2.36
C LYS A 124 11.82 -5.12 3.76
N VAL A 125 11.10 -5.54 4.80
CA VAL A 125 11.39 -5.14 6.19
C VAL A 125 12.80 -5.57 6.61
N LYS A 126 13.14 -6.85 6.40
CA LYS A 126 14.47 -7.39 6.71
C LYS A 126 15.58 -6.62 5.98
N GLN A 127 15.40 -6.38 4.68
CA GLN A 127 16.36 -5.64 3.87
C GLN A 127 16.48 -4.17 4.32
N TYR A 128 15.37 -3.53 4.69
CA TYR A 128 15.39 -2.14 5.15
C TYR A 128 16.10 -1.94 6.49
N TYR A 129 16.02 -2.94 7.38
CA TYR A 129 16.63 -2.91 8.71
C TYR A 129 17.90 -3.76 8.84
N ASN A 130 18.41 -4.31 7.74
CA ASN A 130 19.60 -5.18 7.70
C ASN A 130 19.51 -6.39 8.65
N CYS A 131 18.32 -6.99 8.78
CA CYS A 131 18.09 -8.19 9.57
C CYS A 131 18.29 -9.45 8.71
N GLN A 132 18.88 -10.50 9.30
CA GLN A 132 19.05 -11.81 8.66
C GLN A 132 17.77 -12.66 8.76
#